data_AF-A0A535Q5U0-F1
#
_entry.id   AF-A0A535Q5U0-F1
#
_cell.length_a   1.000
_cell.length_b   1.000
_cell.length_c   1.000
_cell.angle_alpha   90.00
_cell.angle_beta   90.00
_cell.angle_gamma   90.00
#
_symmetry.space_group_name_H-M   'P 1'
#
loop_
_entity.id
_entity.type
_entity.pdbx_description
1 polymer ?
#
loop_
_entity_poly.entity_id
_entity_poly.type
_entity_poly.pdbx_seq_one_letter_code
_entity_poly.pdbx_strand_id
1 'polypeptide(L)'
;MPTAVRPVRIVVAKVGLDGHDRGVKVVARALRDAGYEVIYTGLRQTPEMVVDAALQEDAQVIGLSIHSGAHMTLFPAVVDELKRRKATDIIVFGGGIIPDDDITALKKRGVEEIFTPGTPLQEIVDWLRKRFPESATK
;
A
#
# COMPACT_ATOMS: atom_id res chain seq x y z
N MET A 1 16.95 -14.92 24.17
CA MET A 1 16.77 -15.11 22.71
C MET A 1 16.48 -13.73 22.14
N PRO A 2 17.16 -13.26 21.09
CA PRO A 2 16.82 -11.96 20.53
C PRO A 2 15.44 -12.09 19.92
N THR A 3 14.48 -11.34 20.46
CA THR A 3 13.13 -11.21 19.94
C THR A 3 13.28 -10.61 18.55
N ALA A 4 13.24 -11.43 17.50
CA ALA A 4 13.34 -10.94 16.14
C ALA A 4 12.19 -9.95 15.92
N VAL A 5 12.52 -8.67 15.81
CA VAL A 5 11.56 -7.63 15.42
C VAL A 5 11.09 -8.05 14.03
N ARG A 6 9.83 -8.48 13.91
CA ARG A 6 9.28 -8.87 12.62
C ARG A 6 9.26 -7.62 11.73
N PRO A 7 9.91 -7.63 10.57
CA PRO A 7 9.86 -6.50 9.65
C PRO A 7 8.41 -6.30 9.21
N VAL A 8 8.01 -5.04 9.05
CA VAL A 8 6.66 -4.71 8.56
C VAL A 8 6.55 -5.21 7.12
N ARG A 9 5.50 -5.99 6.86
CA ARG A 9 5.20 -6.62 5.57
C ARG A 9 4.25 -5.74 4.79
N ILE A 10 4.65 -5.43 3.56
CA ILE A 10 3.94 -4.53 2.66
C ILE A 10 3.60 -5.26 1.37
N VAL A 11 2.31 -5.45 1.12
CA VAL A 11 1.82 -5.96 -0.17
C VAL A 11 1.66 -4.79 -1.12
N VAL A 12 2.43 -4.80 -2.20
CA VAL A 12 2.37 -3.78 -3.24
C VAL A 12 1.69 -4.37 -4.47
N ALA A 13 0.60 -3.75 -4.91
CA ALA A 13 -0.26 -4.29 -5.96
C ALA A 13 -0.66 -3.26 -7.01
N LYS A 14 -0.88 -3.76 -8.24
CA LYS A 14 -1.62 -3.04 -9.28
C LYS A 14 -2.96 -3.69 -9.49
N VAL A 15 -4.02 -2.93 -9.21
CA VAL A 15 -5.40 -3.40 -9.33
C VAL A 15 -5.96 -3.00 -10.70
N GLY A 16 -6.69 -3.92 -11.33
CA GLY A 16 -7.33 -3.70 -12.62
C GLY A 16 -6.34 -3.69 -13.80
N LEU A 17 -6.75 -3.09 -14.93
CA LEU A 17 -6.01 -3.19 -16.19
C LEU A 17 -4.80 -2.26 -16.31
N ASP A 18 -4.32 -1.68 -15.20
CA ASP A 18 -3.19 -0.76 -15.21
C ASP A 18 -1.87 -1.49 -15.53
N GLY A 19 -1.24 -1.12 -16.65
CA GLY A 19 0.04 -1.66 -17.11
C GLY A 19 1.27 -0.86 -16.68
N HIS A 20 1.12 0.25 -15.94
CA HIS A 20 2.23 1.16 -15.63
C HIS A 20 3.12 0.65 -14.49
N ASP A 21 4.01 -0.28 -14.76
CA ASP A 21 4.79 -0.96 -13.72
C ASP A 21 6.00 -0.18 -13.17
N ARG A 22 6.46 0.88 -13.85
CA ARG A 22 7.70 1.58 -13.48
C ARG A 22 7.66 2.18 -12.07
N GLY A 23 6.63 2.97 -11.75
CA GLY A 23 6.54 3.66 -10.46
C GLY A 23 6.46 2.68 -9.29
N VAL A 24 5.63 1.65 -9.42
CA VAL A 24 5.43 0.65 -8.37
C VAL A 24 6.68 -0.18 -8.08
N LYS A 25 7.48 -0.52 -9.11
CA LYS A 25 8.75 -1.24 -8.94
C LYS A 25 9.80 -0.40 -8.22
N VAL A 26 9.85 0.90 -8.50
CA VAL A 26 10.79 1.82 -7.85
C VAL A 26 10.42 2.00 -6.37
N VAL A 27 9.13 2.19 -6.06
CA VAL A 27 8.64 2.25 -4.68
C VAL A 27 8.92 0.94 -3.95
N ALA A 28 8.59 -0.21 -4.53
CA ALA A 28 8.86 -1.51 -3.94
C ALA A 28 10.35 -1.78 -3.68
N ARG A 29 11.25 -1.22 -4.51
CA ARG A 29 12.68 -1.27 -4.26
C ARG A 29 13.08 -0.36 -3.09
N ALA A 30 12.63 0.89 -3.09
CA ALA A 30 12.95 1.84 -2.01
C ALA A 30 12.47 1.35 -0.63
N LEU A 31 11.29 0.72 -0.58
CA LEU A 31 10.77 0.12 0.65
C LEU A 31 11.63 -1.06 1.14
N ARG A 32 12.09 -1.92 0.22
CA ARG A 32 13.03 -3.01 0.59
C ARG A 32 14.37 -2.48 1.07
N ASP A 33 14.90 -1.47 0.39
CA ASP A 33 16.16 -0.82 0.78
C ASP A 33 16.04 -0.14 2.16
N ALA A 34 14.83 0.24 2.57
CA ALA A 34 14.52 0.79 3.89
C ALA A 34 14.33 -0.26 5.00
N GLY A 35 14.37 -1.57 4.67
CA GLY A 35 14.24 -2.67 5.64
C GLY A 35 12.86 -3.32 5.71
N TYR A 36 11.91 -2.90 4.88
CA TYR A 36 10.57 -3.51 4.82
C TYR A 36 10.56 -4.81 4.01
N GLU A 37 9.71 -5.76 4.41
CA GLU A 37 9.46 -6.95 3.61
C GLU A 37 8.36 -6.63 2.59
N VAL A 38 8.72 -6.60 1.31
CA VAL A 38 7.81 -6.14 0.25
C VAL A 38 7.42 -7.30 -0.66
N ILE A 39 6.12 -7.56 -0.73
CA ILE A 39 5.53 -8.58 -1.59
C ILE A 39 4.88 -7.86 -2.77
N TYR A 40 5.42 -8.06 -3.98
CA TYR A 40 4.83 -7.52 -5.20
C TYR A 40 3.92 -8.55 -5.86
N THR A 41 2.61 -8.25 -5.94
CA THR A 41 1.60 -9.19 -6.46
C THR A 41 1.49 -9.19 -7.99
N GLY A 42 2.23 -8.32 -8.69
CA GLY A 42 2.19 -8.23 -10.14
C GLY A 42 1.14 -7.26 -10.67
N LEU A 43 0.77 -7.47 -11.93
CA LEU A 43 -0.22 -6.67 -12.66
C LEU A 43 -1.58 -7.37 -12.65
N ARG A 44 -2.64 -6.60 -12.93
CA ARG A 44 -4.00 -7.13 -13.18
C ARG A 44 -4.59 -7.93 -12.03
N GLN A 45 -4.32 -7.50 -10.80
CA GLN A 45 -4.93 -8.07 -9.62
C GLN A 45 -6.35 -7.53 -9.43
N THR A 46 -7.24 -8.34 -8.88
CA THR A 46 -8.54 -7.85 -8.38
C THR A 46 -8.39 -7.38 -6.93
N PRO A 47 -9.32 -6.54 -6.42
CA PRO A 47 -9.31 -6.15 -5.02
C PRO A 47 -9.25 -7.34 -4.06
N GLU A 48 -10.01 -8.40 -4.36
CA GLU A 48 -10.06 -9.63 -3.57
C GLU A 48 -8.70 -10.33 -3.54
N MET A 49 -8.04 -10.47 -4.70
CA MET A 49 -6.71 -11.09 -4.78
C MET A 49 -5.66 -10.32 -3.97
N VAL A 50 -5.73 -8.99 -3.96
CA VAL A 50 -4.81 -8.16 -3.17
C VAL A 50 -5.04 -8.34 -1.68
N VAL A 51 -6.31 -8.38 -1.25
CA VAL A 51 -6.65 -8.64 0.16
C VAL A 51 -6.28 -10.06 0.57
N ASP A 52 -6.53 -11.05 -0.30
CA ASP A 52 -6.10 -12.44 -0.09
C ASP A 52 -4.59 -12.54 0.12
N ALA A 53 -3.80 -11.88 -0.74
CA ALA A 53 -2.36 -11.84 -0.61
C ALA A 53 -1.94 -11.17 0.71
N ALA A 54 -2.57 -10.05 1.09
CA ALA A 54 -2.26 -9.38 2.35
C ALA A 54 -2.55 -10.25 3.58
N LEU A 55 -3.64 -11.01 3.56
CA LEU A 55 -3.99 -11.93 4.65
C LEU A 55 -3.06 -13.15 4.72
N GLN A 56 -2.77 -13.76 3.57
CA GLN A 56 -1.89 -14.93 3.49
C GLN A 56 -0.46 -14.59 3.92
N GLU A 57 0.00 -13.39 3.57
CA GLU A 57 1.33 -12.90 3.88
C GLU A 57 1.39 -12.21 5.25
N ASP A 58 0.33 -12.19 6.07
CA ASP A 58 0.32 -11.48 7.37
C ASP A 58 0.83 -10.02 7.24
N ALA A 59 0.38 -9.34 6.18
CA ALA A 59 0.84 -8.00 5.82
C ALA A 59 0.09 -6.92 6.60
N GLN A 60 0.83 -5.95 7.15
CA GLN A 60 0.23 -4.83 7.88
C GLN A 60 -0.17 -3.68 6.95
N VAL A 61 0.32 -3.69 5.71
CA VAL A 61 0.21 -2.57 4.78
C VAL A 61 -0.08 -3.07 3.37
N ILE A 62 -1.04 -2.44 2.69
CA ILE A 62 -1.29 -2.59 1.27
C ILE A 62 -0.96 -1.28 0.56
N GLY A 63 -0.06 -1.34 -0.41
CA GLY A 63 0.30 -0.24 -1.30
C GLY A 63 -0.31 -0.44 -2.69
N LEU A 64 -1.27 0.40 -3.06
CA LEU A 64 -1.91 0.34 -4.37
C LEU A 64 -1.30 1.35 -5.34
N SER A 65 -1.11 0.98 -6.59
CA SER A 65 -0.65 1.90 -7.64
C SER A 65 -1.61 1.91 -8.82
N ILE A 66 -2.23 3.06 -9.09
CA ILE A 66 -3.31 3.21 -10.08
C ILE A 66 -3.10 4.46 -10.95
N HIS A 67 -2.86 4.26 -12.24
CA HIS A 67 -2.69 5.31 -13.26
C HIS A 67 -3.79 5.27 -14.33
N SER A 68 -4.77 4.38 -14.17
CA SER A 68 -5.87 4.16 -15.14
C SER A 68 -7.07 5.09 -14.92
N GLY A 69 -7.04 5.98 -13.93
CA GLY A 69 -8.18 6.82 -13.54
C GLY A 69 -9.29 6.08 -12.78
N ALA A 70 -9.13 4.77 -12.53
CA ALA A 70 -10.10 3.95 -11.80
C ALA A 70 -9.92 4.01 -10.26
N HIS A 71 -9.16 4.97 -9.74
CA HIS A 71 -8.79 5.06 -8.32
C HIS A 71 -10.02 5.22 -7.41
N MET A 72 -11.03 5.99 -7.82
CA MET A 72 -12.27 6.18 -7.05
C MET A 72 -13.12 4.92 -6.91
N THR A 73 -12.88 3.90 -7.74
CA THR A 73 -13.57 2.62 -7.68
C THR A 73 -12.71 1.57 -6.98
N LEU A 74 -11.44 1.47 -7.36
CA LEU A 74 -10.58 0.37 -6.95
C LEU A 74 -10.01 0.53 -5.53
N PHE A 75 -9.64 1.75 -5.11
CA PHE A 75 -9.20 1.97 -3.73
C PHE A 75 -10.33 1.63 -2.74
N PRO A 76 -11.56 2.18 -2.89
CA PRO A 76 -12.65 1.85 -1.98
C PRO A 76 -13.01 0.36 -2.03
N ALA A 77 -12.95 -0.29 -3.19
CA ALA A 77 -13.22 -1.72 -3.29
C ALA A 77 -12.26 -2.56 -2.44
N VAL A 78 -10.97 -2.23 -2.41
CA VAL A 78 -9.99 -2.90 -1.52
C VAL A 78 -10.31 -2.64 -0.05
N VAL A 79 -10.61 -1.39 0.31
CA VAL A 79 -10.94 -1.03 1.70
C VAL A 79 -12.23 -1.71 2.17
N ASP A 80 -13.24 -1.77 1.32
CA ASP A 80 -14.52 -2.42 1.64
C ASP A 80 -14.35 -3.93 1.74
N GLU A 81 -13.48 -4.54 0.94
CA GLU A 81 -13.15 -5.96 1.05
C GLU A 81 -12.39 -6.29 2.34
N LEU A 82 -11.46 -5.43 2.77
CA LEU A 82 -10.82 -5.54 4.08
C LEU A 82 -11.85 -5.49 5.22
N LYS A 83 -12.80 -4.55 5.16
CA LYS A 83 -13.90 -4.44 6.15
C LYS A 83 -14.76 -5.69 6.15
N ARG A 84 -15.13 -6.22 4.97
CA ARG A 84 -15.90 -7.47 4.86
C ARG A 84 -15.20 -8.64 5.54
N ARG A 85 -13.87 -8.71 5.41
CA ARG A 85 -13.04 -9.77 6.01
C ARG A 85 -12.60 -9.46 7.45
N LYS A 86 -13.03 -8.35 8.02
CA LYS A 86 -12.69 -7.87 9.37
C LYS A 86 -11.19 -7.64 9.58
N ALA A 87 -10.47 -7.33 8.50
CA ALA A 87 -9.03 -7.06 8.48
C ALA A 87 -8.77 -5.55 8.42
N THR A 88 -9.40 -4.79 9.32
CA THR A 88 -9.32 -3.32 9.34
C THR A 88 -8.06 -2.79 10.02
N ASP A 89 -7.22 -3.68 10.52
CA ASP A 89 -5.88 -3.41 11.04
C ASP A 89 -4.85 -3.19 9.92
N ILE A 90 -5.11 -3.74 8.73
CA ILE A 90 -4.29 -3.53 7.53
C ILE A 90 -4.54 -2.14 6.97
N ILE A 91 -3.49 -1.35 6.87
CA ILE A 91 -3.59 0.00 6.32
C ILE A 91 -3.49 -0.03 4.79
N VAL A 92 -4.22 0.86 4.12
CA VAL A 92 -4.15 1.01 2.67
C VAL A 92 -3.56 2.37 2.35
N PHE A 93 -2.43 2.37 1.65
CA PHE A 93 -1.88 3.58 1.02
C PHE A 93 -1.82 3.36 -0.49
N GLY A 94 -1.56 4.41 -1.25
CA GLY A 94 -1.23 4.20 -2.64
C GLY A 94 -0.70 5.41 -3.36
N GLY A 95 -0.73 5.33 -4.68
CA GLY A 95 -0.27 6.41 -5.53
C GLY A 95 -0.60 6.24 -7.00
N GLY A 96 -0.31 7.30 -7.75
CA GLY A 96 -0.62 7.42 -9.17
C GLY A 96 -1.16 8.80 -9.51
N ILE A 97 -1.70 8.96 -10.73
CA ILE A 97 -2.23 10.23 -11.21
C ILE A 97 -3.65 10.39 -10.65
N ILE A 98 -3.77 11.08 -9.52
CA ILE A 98 -5.02 11.25 -8.78
C ILE A 98 -5.22 12.75 -8.49
N PRO A 99 -6.36 13.36 -8.87
CA PRO A 99 -6.69 14.75 -8.54
C PRO A 99 -6.83 14.99 -7.03
N ASP A 100 -6.49 16.19 -6.56
CA ASP A 100 -6.53 16.54 -5.13
C ASP A 100 -7.92 16.38 -4.48
N ASP A 101 -8.98 16.69 -5.24
CA ASP A 101 -10.36 16.51 -4.79
C ASP A 101 -10.68 15.03 -4.52
N ASP A 102 -10.20 14.15 -5.40
CA ASP A 102 -10.36 12.70 -5.27
C ASP A 102 -9.51 12.14 -4.12
N ILE A 103 -8.31 12.68 -3.88
CA ILE A 103 -7.47 12.29 -2.73
C ILE A 103 -8.24 12.51 -1.42
N THR A 104 -8.88 13.68 -1.28
CA THR A 104 -9.66 14.02 -0.09
C THR A 104 -10.83 13.04 0.10
N ALA A 105 -11.51 12.68 -0.98
CA ALA A 105 -12.61 11.72 -0.95
C ALA A 105 -12.14 10.29 -0.60
N LEU A 106 -11.00 9.85 -1.16
CA LEU A 106 -10.40 8.54 -0.87
C LEU A 106 -9.93 8.42 0.58
N LYS A 107 -9.33 9.48 1.13
CA LYS A 107 -8.93 9.52 2.55
C LYS A 107 -10.12 9.34 3.48
N LYS A 108 -11.24 10.01 3.20
CA LYS A 108 -12.50 9.83 3.95
C LYS A 108 -13.08 8.42 3.86
N ARG A 109 -12.72 7.65 2.82
CA ARG A 109 -13.21 6.28 2.60
C ARG A 109 -12.32 5.21 3.25
N GLY A 110 -11.19 5.59 3.84
CA GLY A 110 -10.31 4.68 4.59
C GLY A 110 -8.95 4.41 3.92
N VAL A 111 -8.60 5.14 2.86
CA VAL A 111 -7.21 5.18 2.38
C VAL A 111 -6.42 6.09 3.30
N GLU A 112 -5.31 5.62 3.87
CA GLU A 112 -4.57 6.40 4.87
C GLU A 112 -3.76 7.53 4.21
N GLU A 113 -3.06 7.22 3.12
CA GLU A 113 -2.22 8.21 2.42
C GLU A 113 -2.13 7.93 0.91
N ILE A 114 -1.98 9.00 0.12
CA ILE A 114 -1.88 8.94 -1.34
C ILE A 114 -0.69 9.78 -1.81
N PHE A 115 0.21 9.14 -2.54
CA PHE A 115 1.41 9.74 -3.10
C PHE A 115 1.26 9.95 -4.61
N THR A 116 1.33 11.20 -5.04
CA THR A 116 1.19 11.59 -6.46
C THR A 116 2.54 11.56 -7.18
N PRO A 117 2.58 11.66 -8.52
CA PRO A 117 3.84 11.67 -9.26
C PRO A 117 4.71 12.85 -8.82
N GLY A 118 5.96 12.59 -8.48
CA GLY A 118 6.90 13.59 -7.99
C GLY A 118 7.16 13.52 -6.48
N THR A 119 6.35 12.78 -5.71
CA THR A 119 6.66 12.51 -4.30
C THR A 119 8.03 11.82 -4.17
N PRO A 120 8.95 12.36 -3.36
CA PRO A 120 10.22 11.70 -3.06
C PRO A 120 9.99 10.34 -2.41
N LEU A 121 10.73 9.32 -2.84
CA LEU A 121 10.63 7.96 -2.26
C LEU A 121 10.91 7.96 -0.75
N GLN A 122 11.79 8.84 -0.30
CA GLN A 122 12.12 9.02 1.11
C GLN A 122 10.90 9.45 1.93
N GLU A 123 10.00 10.26 1.37
CA GLU A 123 8.79 10.72 2.06
C GLU A 123 7.84 9.55 2.34
N ILE A 124 7.71 8.61 1.39
CA ILE A 124 6.91 7.38 1.56
C ILE A 124 7.49 6.52 2.69
N VAL A 125 8.82 6.34 2.68
CA VAL A 125 9.54 5.59 3.72
C VAL A 125 9.40 6.25 5.08
N ASP A 126 9.57 7.57 5.16
CA ASP A 126 9.48 8.31 6.42
C ASP A 126 8.06 8.30 6.99
N TRP A 127 7.05 8.35 6.12
CA TRP A 127 5.65 8.18 6.51
C TRP A 127 5.40 6.79 7.10
N LEU A 128 5.87 5.72 6.44
CA LEU A 128 5.76 4.36 6.97
C LEU A 128 6.52 4.17 8.29
N ARG A 129 7.70 4.79 8.45
CA ARG A 129 8.46 4.75 9.71
C ARG A 129 7.75 5.45 10.85
N LYS A 130 7.06 6.57 10.58
CA LYS A 130 6.24 7.25 11.59
C LYS A 130 5.03 6.41 11.98
N ARG A 131 4.45 5.69 11.02
CA ARG A 131 3.25 4.87 11.22
C ARG A 131 3.53 3.54 11.92
N PHE A 132 4.68 2.94 11.60
CA PHE A 132 5.23 1.75 12.24
C PHE A 132 6.62 2.09 12.77
N PRO A 133 6.70 2.82 13.90
CA PRO A 133 7.98 2.99 14.55
C PRO A 133 8.51 1.60 14.86
N GLU A 134 9.70 1.27 14.35
CA GLU A 134 10.43 0.11 14.87
C GLU A 134 10.42 0.27 16.39
N SER A 135 9.84 -0.70 17.10
CA SER A 135 9.78 -0.69 18.55
C SER A 135 11.18 -0.40 19.05
N ALA A 136 11.42 0.86 19.42
CA ALA A 136 12.72 1.33 19.83
C ALA A 136 13.07 0.47 21.03
N THR A 137 14.01 -0.45 20.82
CA THR A 137 14.63 -1.15 21.92
C THR A 137 15.31 -0.06 22.73
N LYS A 138 14.70 0.29 23.85
CA LYS A 138 15.32 1.05 24.91
C LYS A 138 15.02 0.35 26.22
#